data_AF-A0A6P7GLF3-F1
#
_entry.id   AF-A0A6P7GLF3-F1
#
_cell.length_a   1.000
_cell.length_b   1.000
_cell.length_c   1.000
_cell.angle_alpha   90.00
_cell.angle_beta   90.00
_cell.angle_gamma   90.00
#
_symmetry.space_group_name_H-M   'P 1'
#
loop_
_entity.id
_entity.type
_entity.pdbx_description
1 polymer ?
#
loop_
_entity_poly.entity_id
_entity_poly.type
_entity_poly.pdbx_seq_one_letter_code
_entity_poly.pdbx_strand_id
1 'polypeptide(L)' 'MSPTLIIHGTEDEVIDFSHGLTIFEKCPKAVEPLWVEGAGHNDVELYSVYLDRLRQFVMVELDDN' A
#
# COMPACT_ATOMS: atom_id res chain seq x y z
N MET A 1 -8.90 13.79 -9.36
CA MET A 1 -8.21 12.99 -8.32
C MET A 1 -7.70 11.72 -8.99
N SER A 2 -6.49 11.28 -8.63
CA SER A 2 -5.81 10.09 -9.17
C SER A 2 -6.10 8.86 -8.31
N PRO A 3 -6.15 7.64 -8.88
CA PRO A 3 -6.02 6.41 -8.09
C PRO A 3 -4.76 6.46 -7.21
N THR A 4 -4.87 5.97 -5.98
CA THR A 4 -3.78 5.96 -4.99
C THR A 4 -3.69 4.59 -4.33
N LEU A 5 -2.55 3.93 -4.47
CA LEU A 5 -2.21 2.71 -3.74
C LEU A 5 -1.50 3.06 -2.43
N ILE A 6 -1.92 2.44 -1.33
CA ILE A 6 -1.22 2.48 -0.04
C ILE A 6 -0.58 1.11 0.20
N ILE A 7 0.71 1.09 0.50
CA ILE A 7 1.44 -0.10 0.94
C ILE A 7 2.05 0.21 2.31
N HIS A 8 1.88 -0.66 3.29
CA HIS A 8 2.40 -0.46 4.64
C HIS A 8 2.70 -1.79 5.34
N GLY A 9 3.79 -1.86 6.10
CA GLY A 9 4.10 -3.00 6.96
C GLY A 9 3.24 -3.00 8.22
N THR A 10 2.82 -4.16 8.71
CA THR A 10 1.98 -4.23 9.93
C THR A 10 2.78 -4.17 11.23
N GLU A 11 4.10 -4.36 11.16
CA GLU A 11 5.03 -4.28 12.28
C GLU A 11 6.02 -3.09 12.15
N ASP A 12 5.68 -2.06 11.36
CA ASP A 12 6.49 -0.85 11.24
C ASP A 12 6.66 -0.16 12.59
N GLU A 13 7.91 -0.15 13.06
CA GLU A 13 8.33 0.33 14.36
C GLU A 13 8.59 1.84 14.43
N VAL A 14 8.61 2.51 13.27
CA VAL A 14 8.89 3.95 13.13
C VAL A 14 7.59 4.72 12.85
N ILE A 15 6.73 4.18 11.99
CA ILE A 15 5.44 4.74 11.59
C ILE A 15 4.38 3.70 11.91
N ASP A 16 3.54 3.96 12.91
CA ASP A 16 2.50 3.03 13.32
C ASP A 16 1.50 2.70 12.18
N PHE A 17 1.08 1.44 12.08
CA PHE A 17 0.15 0.94 11.08
C PHE A 17 -1.16 1.75 10.97
N SER A 18 -1.62 2.36 12.07
CA SER A 18 -2.81 3.22 12.07
C SER A 18 -2.72 4.42 11.12
N HIS A 19 -1.51 4.87 10.78
CA HIS A 19 -1.31 5.92 9.79
C HIS A 19 -1.70 5.43 8.38
N GLY A 20 -1.30 4.22 8.00
CA GLY A 20 -1.70 3.57 6.75
C GLY A 20 -3.23 3.44 6.64
N LEU A 21 -3.87 2.96 7.71
CA LEU A 21 -5.34 2.88 7.79
C LEU A 21 -6.01 4.25 7.64
N THR A 22 -5.51 5.25 8.36
CA THR A 22 -6.08 6.61 8.31
C THR A 22 -5.97 7.23 6.92
N ILE A 23 -4.86 7.00 6.21
CA ILE A 23 -4.68 7.47 4.83
C ILE A 23 -5.66 6.77 3.91
N PHE A 24 -5.80 5.44 4.03
CA PHE A 24 -6.75 4.67 3.23
C PHE A 24 -8.20 5.17 3.40
N GLU A 25 -8.65 5.36 4.65
CA GLU A 25 -10.00 5.85 4.96
C GLU A 25 -10.28 7.28 4.43
N LYS A 26 -9.26 8.14 4.43
CA LYS A 26 -9.41 9.55 4.05
C LYS A 26 -9.10 9.84 2.59
N CYS A 27 -8.50 8.90 1.84
CA CYS A 27 -8.13 9.11 0.45
C CYS A 27 -9.33 8.84 -0.49
N PRO A 28 -9.85 9.85 -1.21
CA PRO A 28 -11.09 9.70 -1.98
C PRO A 28 -11.02 8.75 -3.18
N LYS A 29 -9.81 8.34 -3.59
CA LYS A 29 -9.56 7.38 -4.67
C LYS A 29 -8.52 6.34 -4.26
N ALA A 30 -8.54 5.93 -2.98
CA ALA A 30 -7.79 4.76 -2.57
C ALA A 30 -8.25 3.53 -3.38
N VAL A 31 -7.29 2.80 -3.95
CA VAL A 31 -7.52 1.44 -4.43
C VAL A 31 -7.31 0.45 -3.28
N GLU A 32 -7.56 -0.84 -3.51
CA GLU A 32 -7.32 -1.88 -2.50
C GLU A 32 -5.88 -1.78 -1.96
N PRO A 33 -5.67 -1.60 -0.65
CA PRO A 33 -4.33 -1.40 -0.11
C PRO A 33 -3.55 -2.72 -0.08
N LEU A 34 -2.26 -2.64 0.21
CA LEU A 34 -1.46 -3.80 0.61
C LEU A 34 -0.90 -3.58 2.01
N TRP A 35 -1.38 -4.40 2.94
CA TRP A 35 -0.82 -4.53 4.27
C TRP A 35 0.13 -5.73 4.26
N VAL A 36 1.42 -5.46 4.44
CA VAL A 36 2.46 -6.49 4.40
C VAL A 36 2.64 -7.04 5.81
N GLU A 37 2.06 -8.21 6.05
CA GLU A 37 2.06 -8.82 7.38
C GLU A 37 3.49 -9.14 7.86
N GLY A 38 3.85 -8.64 9.03
CA GLY A 38 5.16 -8.86 9.66
C GLY A 38 6.30 -8.01 9.09
N ALA A 39 6.04 -7.14 8.11
CA ALA A 39 7.04 -6.19 7.61
C ALA A 39 7.14 -4.97 8.52
N GLY A 40 8.38 -4.52 8.75
CA GLY A 40 8.75 -3.29 9.45
C GLY A 40 8.97 -2.10 8.49
N HIS A 41 9.70 -1.10 8.97
CA HIS A 41 9.84 0.17 8.24
C HIS A 41 10.64 0.09 6.92
N ASN A 42 11.58 -0.85 6.81
CA ASN A 42 12.59 -0.87 5.74
C ASN A 42 12.69 -2.23 5.02
N ASP A 43 11.63 -3.04 5.05
CA ASP A 43 11.67 -4.39 4.49
C ASP A 43 10.44 -4.76 3.64
N VAL A 44 9.47 -3.86 3.48
CA VAL A 44 8.23 -4.13 2.72
C VAL A 44 8.50 -4.61 1.29
N GLU A 45 9.56 -4.10 0.65
CA GLU A 45 9.97 -4.49 -0.70
C GLU A 45 10.63 -5.87 -0.80
N LEU A 46 11.04 -6.44 0.34
CA LEU A 46 11.61 -7.79 0.40
C LEU A 46 10.53 -8.88 0.27
N TYR A 47 9.26 -8.52 0.46
CA TYR A 47 8.13 -9.43 0.32
C TYR A 47 7.65 -9.45 -1.13
N SER A 48 7.53 -10.65 -1.73
CA SER A 48 7.16 -10.78 -3.15
C SER A 48 5.81 -10.12 -3.48
N VAL A 49 4.88 -10.09 -2.53
CA VAL A 49 3.56 -9.46 -2.67
C VAL A 49 3.64 -7.96 -2.97
N TYR A 50 4.74 -7.29 -2.60
CA TYR A 50 4.98 -5.88 -2.92
C TYR A 50 4.98 -5.65 -4.43
N LEU A 51 5.81 -6.40 -5.17
CA LEU A 51 5.94 -6.26 -6.61
C LEU A 51 4.67 -6.69 -7.34
N ASP A 52 4.01 -7.75 -6.86
CA ASP A 52 2.76 -8.24 -7.46
C ASP A 52 1.64 -7.18 -7.35
N ARG A 53 1.43 -6.60 -6.17
CA ARG A 53 0.42 -5.54 -5.98
C ARG A 53 0.76 -4.28 -6.76
N LEU A 54 2.03 -3.85 -6.72
CA LEU A 54 2.48 -2.66 -7.42
C LEU A 54 2.28 -2.82 -8.94
N ARG A 55 2.58 -4.00 -9.47
CA ARG A 55 2.35 -4.32 -10.88
C ARG A 55 0.86 -4.26 -11.23
N GLN A 56 -0.01 -4.83 -10.39
CA GLN A 56 -1.46 -4.74 -10.59
C GLN A 56 -1.92 -3.27 -10.62
N PHE A 57 -1.44 -2.45 -9.68
CA PHE A 57 -1.81 -1.04 -9.65
C PHE A 57 -1.40 -0.32 -10.94
N VAL A 58 -0.14 -0.49 -11.36
CA VAL A 58 0.39 0.22 -12.52
C VAL A 58 -0.23 -0.26 -13.83
N MET A 59 -0.43 -1.56 -14.00
CA MET A 59 -0.86 -2.14 -15.29
C MET A 59 -2.37 -2.25 -15.45
N VAL A 60 -3.14 -2.14 -14.38
CA VAL A 60 -4.60 -2.34 -14.40
C VAL A 60 -5.33 -1.12 -13.86
N GLU A 61 -4.92 -0.61 -12.69
CA GLU A 61 -5.73 0.39 -11.96
C GLU A 61 -5.35 1.84 -12.28
N LEU A 62 -4.18 2.09 -12.88
CA LEU A 62 -3.75 3.43 -13.34
C LEU A 62 -4.23 3.78 -14.75
N ASP A 63 -4.46 2.78 -15.62
CA ASP A 63 -4.84 2.98 -17.02
C ASP A 63 -6.35 3.08 -17.24
N ASP A 64 -7.16 2.85 -16.20
CA ASP A 64 -8.60 3.09 -16.21
C ASP A 64 -8.91 4.62 -16.16
N ASN A 65 -8.73 5.29 -17.31
CA ASN A 65 -9.31 6.61 -17.63
C ASN A 65 -10.52 6.49 -18.54
#